data_AF-A0A9P0CCV0-F1
#
_entry.id   AF-A0A9P0CCV0-F1
#
_cell.length_a   1.000
_cell.length_b   1.000
_cell.length_c   1.000
_cell.angle_alpha   90.00
_cell.angle_beta   90.00
_cell.angle_gamma   90.00
#
_symmetry.space_group_name_H-M   'P 1'
#
loop_
_entity.id
_entity.type
_entity.pdbx_description
1 polymer ?
#
loop_
_entity_poly.entity_id
_entity_poly.type
_entity_poly.pdbx_seq_one_letter_code
_entity_poly.pdbx_strand_id
1 'polypeptide(L)'
;MKFFAVLCLAIQAIALVSAQAQGCDENTCKIESNCRCSNGASPLDGDLSEWPQLVSLTFDDAITERVYNDYLEPLLFSRTNPDNNPIGATFFVPHEYTDYQRVNDLYSIGFEIGVHSITKEPHQKYWREATEETLIKEFKGQKQIIKNFANIPEESIIGVRTPQLQMAGNFSIKAYLESGLTYDSSWPSLPSKRMFPYTLDYLSTQECLLGYECPNESFPGFWILPINELIGNKGIECNAVASCKVSGSAEFISNWLTDQVESVRNSTKVPMTLMFNSGWFNSTENSAEGFTKFLDNLLEKKDVFLVSQKQVVEWIKEPVKLAEFQTDSQNDEIYGCDKTKCLVKKGAEDRNFNICTACPKNYPWLDNPDGN
;
A
#
# COMPACT_ATOMS: atom_id res chain seq x y z
N MET A 1 -48.91 31.42 -8.62
CA MET A 1 -47.70 31.33 -7.76
C MET A 1 -47.63 29.92 -7.19
N LYS A 2 -46.74 29.07 -7.71
CA LYS A 2 -46.48 27.73 -7.16
C LYS A 2 -45.28 27.84 -6.22
N PHE A 3 -45.48 27.56 -4.94
CA PHE A 3 -44.41 27.44 -3.96
C PHE A 3 -43.78 26.04 -4.08
N PHE A 4 -42.49 25.99 -4.42
CA PHE A 4 -41.68 24.78 -4.27
C PHE A 4 -41.10 24.78 -2.85
N ALA A 5 -41.50 23.79 -2.04
CA ALA A 5 -40.85 23.52 -0.76
C ALA A 5 -39.58 22.72 -1.05
N VAL A 6 -38.42 23.31 -0.77
CA VAL A 6 -37.13 22.62 -0.80
C VAL A 6 -37.01 21.83 0.50
N LEU A 7 -37.02 20.51 0.39
CA LEU A 7 -36.78 19.61 1.51
C LEU A 7 -35.26 19.54 1.73
N CYS A 8 -34.78 20.19 2.79
CA CYS A 8 -33.38 20.12 3.20
C CYS A 8 -33.17 18.78 3.93
N LEU A 9 -32.58 17.79 3.27
CA LEU A 9 -32.11 16.57 3.92
C LEU A 9 -30.83 16.91 4.71
N ALA A 10 -30.96 16.99 6.03
CA ALA A 10 -29.82 17.07 6.92
C ALA A 10 -29.11 15.71 6.94
N ILE A 11 -27.92 15.65 6.34
CA ILE A 11 -27.01 14.51 6.51
C ILE A 11 -26.46 14.61 7.93
N GLN A 12 -26.96 13.78 8.84
CA GLN A 12 -26.35 13.62 10.16
C GLN A 12 -25.01 12.89 9.97
N ALA A 13 -23.91 13.57 10.25
CA ALA A 13 -22.63 12.92 10.45
C ALA A 13 -22.74 12.01 11.68
N ILE A 14 -22.79 10.70 11.46
CA ILE A 14 -22.67 9.72 12.53
C ILE A 14 -21.23 9.78 13.00
N ALA A 15 -20.99 10.38 14.17
CA ALA A 15 -19.72 10.19 14.85
C ALA A 15 -19.55 8.69 15.10
N LEU A 16 -18.54 8.08 14.48
CA LEU A 16 -18.15 6.69 14.73
C LEU A 16 -17.69 6.59 16.19
N VAL A 17 -18.61 6.29 17.09
CA VAL A 17 -18.27 5.88 18.45
C VAL A 17 -17.71 4.47 18.33
N SER A 18 -16.39 4.38 18.26
CA SER A 18 -15.70 3.10 18.21
C SER A 18 -15.86 2.39 19.56
N ALA A 19 -16.40 1.18 19.51
CA ALA A 19 -16.58 0.32 20.68
C ALA A 19 -15.43 -0.69 20.75
N GLN A 20 -15.10 -1.16 21.95
CA GLN A 20 -14.15 -2.26 22.13
C GLN A 20 -14.55 -3.43 21.23
N ALA A 21 -13.62 -3.93 20.42
CA ALA A 21 -13.90 -5.06 19.54
C ALA A 21 -14.06 -6.34 20.36
N GLN A 22 -15.04 -7.17 19.96
CA GLN A 22 -15.24 -8.50 20.54
C GLN A 22 -14.42 -9.53 19.75
N GLY A 23 -14.21 -10.72 20.33
CA GLY A 23 -13.65 -11.84 19.59
C GLY A 23 -14.50 -12.16 18.35
N CYS A 24 -13.86 -12.56 17.25
CA CYS A 24 -14.56 -12.74 15.99
C CYS A 24 -15.61 -13.86 16.05
N ASP A 25 -16.82 -13.57 15.58
CA ASP A 25 -17.84 -14.57 15.30
C ASP A 25 -17.87 -14.86 13.80
N GLU A 26 -17.29 -16.00 13.42
CA GLU A 26 -17.20 -16.44 12.01
C GLU A 26 -18.57 -16.71 11.37
N ASN A 27 -19.65 -16.86 12.14
CA ASN A 27 -21.00 -17.01 11.59
C ASN A 27 -21.60 -15.68 11.16
N THR A 28 -21.18 -14.58 11.81
CA THR A 28 -21.68 -13.23 11.54
C THR A 28 -20.72 -12.46 10.62
N CYS A 29 -19.41 -12.60 10.83
CA CYS A 29 -18.40 -11.97 10.00
C CYS A 29 -18.26 -12.71 8.66
N LYS A 30 -18.98 -12.20 7.66
CA LYS A 30 -19.09 -12.81 6.33
C LYS A 30 -18.62 -11.86 5.24
N ILE A 31 -18.02 -12.40 4.18
CA ILE A 31 -17.42 -11.59 3.13
C ILE A 31 -18.48 -10.80 2.35
N GLU A 32 -19.71 -11.34 2.27
CA GLU A 32 -20.90 -10.70 1.72
C GLU A 32 -21.28 -9.41 2.46
N SER A 33 -20.84 -9.28 3.71
CA SER A 33 -20.97 -8.06 4.54
C SER A 33 -19.68 -7.23 4.61
N ASN A 34 -18.70 -7.50 3.73
CA ASN A 34 -17.36 -6.91 3.75
C ASN A 34 -16.64 -7.13 5.10
N CYS A 35 -16.81 -8.33 5.68
CA CYS A 35 -16.19 -8.71 6.95
C CYS A 35 -15.35 -9.98 6.79
N ARG A 36 -14.14 -9.96 7.34
CA ARG A 36 -13.29 -11.15 7.43
C ARG A 36 -12.50 -11.16 8.73
N CYS A 37 -12.61 -12.25 9.49
CA CYS A 37 -11.82 -12.44 10.71
C CYS A 37 -10.32 -12.54 10.41
N SER A 38 -9.48 -12.08 11.33
CA SER A 38 -8.01 -12.19 11.28
C SER A 38 -7.48 -13.60 11.59
N ASN A 39 -8.27 -14.66 11.38
CA ASN A 39 -7.79 -16.01 11.67
C ASN A 39 -6.86 -16.50 10.55
N GLY A 40 -6.02 -17.50 10.84
CA GLY A 40 -5.11 -18.10 9.85
C GLY A 40 -5.83 -18.98 8.82
N ALA A 41 -7.17 -19.08 8.85
CA ALA A 41 -7.91 -19.94 7.95
C ALA A 41 -7.89 -19.33 6.53
N SER A 42 -7.50 -20.14 5.55
CA SER A 42 -7.54 -19.73 4.14
C SER A 42 -8.99 -19.43 3.73
N PRO A 43 -9.27 -18.33 2.99
CA PRO A 43 -10.56 -18.14 2.34
C PRO A 43 -10.75 -19.07 1.14
N LEU A 44 -9.70 -19.80 0.72
CA LEU A 44 -9.68 -20.62 -0.47
C LEU A 44 -10.07 -22.05 -0.11
N ASP A 45 -10.99 -22.63 -0.89
CA ASP A 45 -11.46 -24.00 -0.76
C ASP A 45 -10.93 -24.91 -1.88
N GLY A 46 -11.09 -26.22 -1.73
CA GLY A 46 -10.70 -27.19 -2.74
C GLY A 46 -9.19 -27.33 -2.93
N ASP A 47 -8.77 -27.58 -4.18
CA ASP A 47 -7.37 -27.77 -4.54
C ASP A 47 -6.68 -26.42 -4.74
N LEU A 48 -5.58 -26.19 -4.00
CA LEU A 48 -4.77 -24.97 -4.10
C LEU A 48 -4.23 -24.72 -5.51
N SER A 49 -4.10 -25.76 -6.35
CA SER A 49 -3.66 -25.62 -7.74
C SER A 49 -4.65 -24.83 -8.61
N GLU A 50 -5.92 -24.76 -8.20
CA GLU A 50 -6.98 -24.02 -8.91
C GLU A 50 -6.97 -22.52 -8.60
N TRP A 51 -6.09 -22.04 -7.71
CA TRP A 51 -6.05 -20.65 -7.27
C TRP A 51 -4.79 -19.91 -7.75
N PRO A 52 -4.90 -18.64 -8.16
CA PRO A 52 -3.74 -17.83 -8.48
C PRO A 52 -2.91 -17.56 -7.22
N GLN A 53 -1.59 -17.48 -7.36
CA GLN A 53 -0.72 -16.87 -6.36
C GLN A 53 -0.59 -15.38 -6.67
N LEU A 54 -1.13 -14.54 -5.79
CA LEU A 54 -0.98 -13.09 -5.88
C LEU A 54 0.29 -12.64 -5.18
N VAL A 55 1.08 -11.80 -5.85
CA VAL A 55 2.28 -11.18 -5.30
C VAL A 55 2.17 -9.67 -5.53
N SER A 56 2.36 -8.88 -4.47
CA SER A 56 2.32 -7.43 -4.55
C SER A 56 3.70 -6.84 -4.29
N LEU A 57 4.21 -6.10 -5.27
CA LEU A 57 5.42 -5.31 -5.14
C LEU A 57 5.04 -3.95 -4.57
N THR A 58 5.69 -3.55 -3.47
CA THR A 58 5.41 -2.25 -2.84
C THR A 58 6.66 -1.41 -2.67
N PHE A 59 6.53 -0.09 -2.84
CA PHE A 59 7.62 0.88 -2.77
C PHE A 59 7.25 2.06 -1.87
N ASP A 60 8.12 2.40 -0.92
CA ASP A 60 7.77 3.33 0.18
C ASP A 60 8.60 4.63 0.19
N ASP A 61 9.40 4.85 -0.85
CA ASP A 61 10.29 6.01 -0.94
C ASP A 61 9.71 7.13 -1.81
N ALA A 62 10.25 8.34 -1.62
CA ALA A 62 9.94 9.46 -2.49
C ALA A 62 10.25 9.11 -3.95
N ILE A 63 9.31 9.38 -4.84
CA ILE A 63 9.48 9.13 -6.27
C ILE A 63 10.30 10.27 -6.85
N THR A 64 11.60 10.09 -6.92
CA THR A 64 12.51 11.05 -7.57
C THR A 64 12.70 10.68 -9.04
N GLU A 65 13.09 11.65 -9.86
CA GLU A 65 13.43 11.40 -11.28
C GLU A 65 14.49 10.29 -11.43
N ARG A 66 15.48 10.26 -10.54
CA ARG A 66 16.51 9.22 -10.52
C ARG A 66 15.93 7.85 -10.22
N VAL A 67 15.13 7.72 -9.15
CA VAL A 67 14.53 6.43 -8.78
C VAL A 67 13.61 5.90 -9.89
N TYR A 68 12.84 6.82 -10.49
CA TYR A 68 11.96 6.49 -11.60
C TYR A 68 12.74 5.96 -12.82
N ASN A 69 13.70 6.73 -13.32
CA ASN A 69 14.43 6.40 -14.56
C ASN A 69 15.41 5.23 -14.38
N ASP A 70 16.11 5.16 -13.24
CA ASP A 70 17.17 4.17 -13.03
C ASP A 70 16.61 2.79 -12.62
N TYR A 71 15.43 2.76 -11.98
CA TYR A 71 14.87 1.54 -11.39
C TYR A 71 13.43 1.26 -11.82
N LEU A 72 12.48 2.15 -11.54
CA LEU A 72 11.06 1.79 -11.69
C LEU A 72 10.67 1.52 -13.16
N GLU A 73 11.00 2.43 -14.07
CA GLU A 73 10.71 2.29 -15.49
C GLU A 73 11.37 1.03 -16.10
N PRO A 74 12.71 0.86 -16.03
CA PRO A 74 13.36 -0.28 -16.67
C PRO A 74 13.02 -1.63 -16.01
N LEU A 75 12.69 -1.65 -14.72
CA LEU A 75 12.38 -2.90 -14.02
C LEU A 75 10.92 -3.31 -14.13
N LEU A 76 9.96 -2.41 -14.34
CA LEU A 76 8.53 -2.74 -14.20
C LEU A 76 7.69 -2.53 -15.47
N PHE A 77 7.93 -1.49 -16.28
CA PHE A 77 6.90 -0.96 -17.18
C PHE A 77 6.58 -1.84 -18.40
N SER A 78 7.54 -2.62 -18.87
CA SER A 78 7.37 -3.49 -20.05
C SER A 78 6.87 -4.89 -19.70
N ARG A 79 6.62 -5.16 -18.42
CA ARG A 79 6.29 -6.49 -17.92
C ARG A 79 4.79 -6.73 -17.94
N THR A 80 4.42 -7.96 -18.27
CA THR A 80 3.03 -8.42 -18.30
C THR A 80 2.85 -9.66 -17.46
N ASN A 81 1.65 -9.80 -16.89
CA ASN A 81 1.17 -11.00 -16.23
C ASN A 81 0.85 -12.12 -17.25
N PRO A 82 0.62 -13.37 -16.81
CA PRO A 82 0.30 -14.49 -17.71
C PRO A 82 -0.93 -14.30 -18.61
N ASP A 83 -1.83 -13.39 -18.27
CA ASP A 83 -3.01 -12.97 -19.05
C ASP A 83 -2.70 -11.89 -20.11
N ASN A 84 -1.43 -11.45 -20.19
CA ASN A 84 -0.90 -10.38 -21.05
C ASN A 84 -1.30 -8.95 -20.65
N ASN A 85 -1.95 -8.75 -19.50
CA ASN A 85 -2.13 -7.42 -18.94
C ASN A 85 -0.83 -6.95 -18.27
N PRO A 86 -0.57 -5.64 -18.15
CA PRO A 86 0.58 -5.16 -17.41
C PRO A 86 0.61 -5.66 -15.97
N ILE A 87 1.80 -5.73 -15.39
CA ILE A 87 1.94 -6.05 -13.97
C ILE A 87 1.37 -4.94 -13.09
N GLY A 88 0.83 -5.30 -11.93
CA GLY A 88 0.47 -4.36 -10.87
C GLY A 88 1.59 -4.17 -9.85
N ALA A 89 1.60 -3.00 -9.22
CA ALA A 89 2.45 -2.65 -8.08
C ALA A 89 1.79 -1.50 -7.30
N THR A 90 2.21 -1.29 -6.04
CA THR A 90 1.68 -0.23 -5.17
C THR A 90 2.81 0.67 -4.68
N PHE A 91 2.64 1.99 -4.86
CA PHE A 91 3.58 3.00 -4.41
C PHE A 91 2.98 3.76 -3.22
N PHE A 92 3.52 3.56 -2.03
CA PHE A 92 3.18 4.36 -0.85
C PHE A 92 4.04 5.62 -0.87
N VAL A 93 3.45 6.73 -1.33
CA VAL A 93 4.19 7.96 -1.66
C VAL A 93 4.28 8.90 -0.46
N PRO A 94 5.50 9.21 0.04
CA PRO A 94 5.70 10.29 1.02
C PRO A 94 5.74 11.66 0.32
N HIS A 95 5.57 12.76 1.04
CA HIS A 95 5.60 14.09 0.41
C HIS A 95 7.02 14.54 0.05
N GLU A 96 7.94 14.53 1.02
CA GLU A 96 9.19 15.24 0.86
C GLU A 96 10.04 14.65 -0.27
N TYR A 97 10.53 15.52 -1.17
CA TYR A 97 11.33 15.19 -2.37
C TYR A 97 10.63 14.39 -3.47
N THR A 98 9.32 14.14 -3.37
CA THR A 98 8.56 13.47 -4.42
C THR A 98 8.36 14.38 -5.64
N ASP A 99 8.62 13.82 -6.81
CA ASP A 99 8.24 14.37 -8.11
C ASP A 99 6.83 13.89 -8.48
N TYR A 100 5.86 14.79 -8.36
CA TYR A 100 4.45 14.45 -8.60
C TYR A 100 4.12 14.28 -10.08
N GLN A 101 4.99 14.71 -11.00
CA GLN A 101 4.87 14.34 -12.42
C GLN A 101 5.13 12.84 -12.61
N ARG A 102 6.08 12.28 -11.85
CA ARG A 102 6.36 10.84 -11.87
C ARG A 102 5.30 10.02 -11.15
N VAL A 103 4.69 10.56 -10.10
CA VAL A 103 3.50 9.95 -9.48
C VAL A 103 2.35 9.86 -10.49
N ASN A 104 2.11 10.92 -11.26
CA ASN A 104 1.13 10.89 -12.35
C ASN A 104 1.50 9.86 -13.44
N ASP A 105 2.76 9.84 -13.89
CA ASP A 105 3.24 8.87 -14.89
C ASP A 105 2.97 7.42 -14.40
N LEU A 106 3.30 7.11 -13.13
CA LEU A 106 3.06 5.77 -12.51
C LEU A 106 1.57 5.41 -12.44
N TYR A 107 0.73 6.34 -12.02
CA TYR A 107 -0.72 6.12 -11.96
C TYR A 107 -1.32 5.89 -13.35
N SER A 108 -0.87 6.67 -14.35
CA SER A 108 -1.39 6.62 -15.72
C SER A 108 -1.13 5.29 -16.41
N ILE A 109 -0.10 4.55 -16.01
CA ILE A 109 0.20 3.21 -16.56
C ILE A 109 -0.46 2.07 -15.76
N GLY A 110 -1.27 2.40 -14.74
CA GLY A 110 -2.06 1.43 -13.98
C GLY A 110 -1.48 1.02 -12.62
N PHE A 111 -0.39 1.63 -12.15
CA PHE A 111 0.09 1.36 -10.79
C PHE A 111 -0.77 2.06 -9.74
N GLU A 112 -0.89 1.41 -8.59
CA GLU A 112 -1.61 1.96 -7.45
C GLU A 112 -0.77 2.99 -6.71
N ILE A 113 -1.39 4.12 -6.35
CA ILE A 113 -0.79 5.16 -5.51
C ILE A 113 -1.48 5.18 -4.15
N GLY A 114 -0.71 4.89 -3.10
CA GLY A 114 -1.11 4.96 -1.70
C GLY A 114 -0.37 6.08 -0.95
N VAL A 115 -0.78 6.30 0.30
CA VAL A 115 -0.28 7.38 1.16
C VAL A 115 0.84 6.88 2.08
N HIS A 116 1.95 7.61 2.15
CA HIS A 116 3.06 7.37 3.10
C HIS A 116 3.45 8.62 3.92
N SER A 117 2.44 9.35 4.40
CA SER A 117 2.55 10.59 5.20
C SER A 117 3.20 11.78 4.49
N ILE A 118 3.10 12.96 5.12
CA ILE A 118 3.80 14.17 4.65
C ILE A 118 5.24 14.15 5.14
N THR A 119 5.46 14.00 6.44
CA THR A 119 6.79 14.22 7.03
C THR A 119 7.74 13.06 6.85
N LYS A 120 7.19 11.83 6.73
CA LYS A 120 7.95 10.58 6.84
C LYS A 120 8.92 10.58 8.04
N GLU A 121 8.48 11.15 9.17
CA GLU A 121 9.26 11.27 10.40
C GLU A 121 9.99 9.94 10.74
N PRO A 122 11.34 9.94 10.82
CA PRO A 122 12.10 8.69 10.95
C PRO A 122 11.96 8.02 12.32
N HIS A 123 11.54 8.73 13.37
CA HIS A 123 11.47 8.16 14.71
C HIS A 123 10.13 7.48 14.98
N GLN A 124 10.16 6.18 15.29
CA GLN A 124 8.96 5.42 15.71
C GLN A 124 8.18 6.10 16.84
N LYS A 125 8.85 6.78 17.76
CA LYS A 125 8.19 7.49 18.87
C LYS A 125 7.15 8.50 18.39
N TYR A 126 7.43 9.23 17.30
CA TYR A 126 6.49 10.20 16.73
C TYR A 126 5.17 9.51 16.35
N TRP A 127 5.25 8.43 15.59
CA TRP A 127 4.08 7.71 15.12
C TRP A 127 3.34 7.01 16.25
N ARG A 128 4.07 6.40 17.19
CA ARG A 128 3.48 5.69 18.33
C ARG A 128 2.67 6.61 19.25
N GLU A 129 3.16 7.82 19.47
CA GLU A 129 2.56 8.80 20.40
C GLU A 129 1.71 9.85 19.69
N ALA A 130 1.54 9.74 18.37
CA ALA A 130 0.76 10.69 17.59
C ALA A 130 -0.72 10.68 18.02
N THR A 131 -1.29 11.87 18.13
CA THR A 131 -2.73 12.04 18.28
C THR A 131 -3.43 11.75 16.95
N GLU A 132 -4.72 11.43 17.02
CA GLU A 132 -5.56 11.29 15.82
C GLU A 132 -5.47 12.53 14.91
N GLU A 133 -5.49 13.75 15.47
CA GLU A 133 -5.33 15.00 14.70
C GLU A 133 -4.00 15.05 13.93
N THR A 134 -2.89 14.70 14.59
CA THR A 134 -1.57 14.66 13.94
C THR A 134 -1.57 13.67 12.79
N LEU A 135 -2.15 12.48 12.99
CA LEU A 135 -2.24 11.45 11.95
C LEU A 135 -3.16 11.87 10.79
N ILE A 136 -4.26 12.59 11.08
CA ILE A 136 -5.11 13.18 10.02
C ILE A 136 -4.30 14.17 9.19
N LYS A 137 -3.52 15.07 9.81
CA LYS A 137 -2.66 16.02 9.09
C LYS A 137 -1.65 15.30 8.20
N GLU A 138 -1.05 14.23 8.71
CA GLU A 138 -0.09 13.41 7.95
C GLU A 138 -0.74 12.71 6.75
N PHE A 139 -1.86 12.01 6.95
CA PHE A 139 -2.41 11.11 5.94
C PHE A 139 -3.44 11.78 5.03
N LYS A 140 -4.39 12.53 5.59
CA LYS A 140 -5.35 13.32 4.80
C LYS A 140 -4.64 14.42 4.02
N GLY A 141 -3.68 15.08 4.67
CA GLY A 141 -2.86 16.09 4.02
C GLY A 141 -2.05 15.50 2.86
N GLN A 142 -1.39 14.36 3.04
CA GLN A 142 -0.64 13.74 1.94
C GLN A 142 -1.56 13.26 0.81
N LYS A 143 -2.75 12.71 1.13
CA LYS A 143 -3.75 12.38 0.11
C LYS A 143 -4.17 13.60 -0.72
N GLN A 144 -4.40 14.74 -0.07
CA GLN A 144 -4.71 16.01 -0.74
C GLN A 144 -3.54 16.50 -1.62
N ILE A 145 -2.31 16.41 -1.13
CA ILE A 145 -1.11 16.78 -1.90
C ILE A 145 -0.98 15.88 -3.15
N ILE A 146 -1.12 14.56 -3.01
CA ILE A 146 -1.07 13.63 -4.16
C ILE A 146 -2.14 13.99 -5.18
N LYS A 147 -3.41 14.08 -4.76
CA LYS A 147 -4.54 14.46 -5.63
C LYS A 147 -4.23 15.74 -6.40
N ASN A 148 -3.85 16.80 -5.68
CA ASN A 148 -3.72 18.14 -6.26
C ASN A 148 -2.49 18.29 -7.16
N PHE A 149 -1.37 17.66 -6.80
CA PHE A 149 -0.10 17.93 -7.48
C PHE A 149 0.32 16.83 -8.46
N ALA A 150 -0.17 15.59 -8.30
CA ALA A 150 -0.10 14.56 -9.35
C ALA A 150 -1.30 14.62 -10.30
N ASN A 151 -2.34 15.41 -9.99
CA ASN A 151 -3.55 15.50 -10.79
C ASN A 151 -4.19 14.11 -11.07
N ILE A 152 -4.35 13.32 -10.00
CA ILE A 152 -4.99 12.01 -10.05
C ILE A 152 -6.28 12.02 -9.19
N PRO A 153 -7.23 11.11 -9.45
CA PRO A 153 -8.47 11.05 -8.69
C PRO A 153 -8.24 10.83 -7.20
N GLU A 154 -9.01 11.52 -6.37
CA GLU A 154 -8.88 11.38 -4.92
C GLU A 154 -9.38 10.00 -4.44
N GLU A 155 -10.42 9.51 -5.11
CA GLU A 155 -11.08 8.24 -4.86
C GLU A 155 -10.21 7.02 -5.22
N SER A 156 -9.16 7.18 -6.03
CA SER A 156 -8.21 6.10 -6.29
C SER A 156 -7.13 5.98 -5.22
N ILE A 157 -6.97 6.99 -4.36
CA ILE A 157 -5.95 7.02 -3.30
C ILE A 157 -6.56 6.46 -2.01
N ILE A 158 -6.56 5.14 -1.88
CA ILE A 158 -7.30 4.43 -0.82
C ILE A 158 -6.42 3.67 0.17
N GLY A 159 -5.17 3.38 -0.20
CA GLY A 159 -4.22 2.65 0.64
C GLY A 159 -3.35 3.55 1.51
N VAL A 160 -2.98 3.06 2.68
CA VAL A 160 -2.01 3.72 3.57
C VAL A 160 -0.96 2.78 4.11
N ARG A 161 0.26 3.31 4.26
CA ARG A 161 1.35 2.70 5.03
C ARG A 161 1.94 3.74 5.96
N THR A 162 1.91 3.48 7.26
CA THR A 162 2.54 4.34 8.27
C THR A 162 4.05 4.15 8.25
N PRO A 163 4.85 5.24 8.23
CA PRO A 163 6.30 5.15 8.30
C PRO A 163 6.79 4.37 9.53
N GLN A 164 7.94 3.71 9.36
CA GLN A 164 8.50 2.78 10.36
C GLN A 164 7.59 1.60 10.73
N LEU A 165 6.48 1.40 9.98
CA LEU A 165 5.45 0.40 10.26
C LEU A 165 4.83 0.55 11.67
N GLN A 166 4.92 1.75 12.25
CA GLN A 166 4.56 2.03 13.64
C GLN A 166 3.20 2.73 13.72
N MET A 167 2.13 1.97 13.90
CA MET A 167 0.80 2.56 14.17
C MET A 167 0.66 3.07 15.61
N ALA A 168 -0.34 3.93 15.84
CA ALA A 168 -0.80 4.46 17.13
C ALA A 168 -2.10 3.78 17.59
N GLY A 169 -2.18 2.45 17.49
CA GLY A 169 -3.39 1.69 17.81
C GLY A 169 -4.64 2.23 17.10
N ASN A 170 -5.71 2.44 17.87
CA ASN A 170 -7.00 2.93 17.36
C ASN A 170 -6.93 4.31 16.69
N PHE A 171 -6.01 5.20 17.11
CA PHE A 171 -5.89 6.53 16.52
C PHE A 171 -5.43 6.49 15.06
N SER A 172 -4.59 5.53 14.68
CA SER A 172 -4.24 5.32 13.28
C SER A 172 -5.48 4.99 12.45
N ILE A 173 -6.29 4.03 12.89
CA ILE A 173 -7.47 3.60 12.12
C ILE A 173 -8.51 4.71 12.02
N LYS A 174 -8.76 5.46 13.10
CA LYS A 174 -9.65 6.64 13.08
C LYS A 174 -9.18 7.69 12.09
N ALA A 175 -7.88 8.02 12.12
CA ALA A 175 -7.30 8.98 11.18
C ALA A 175 -7.37 8.51 9.73
N TYR A 176 -7.16 7.21 9.46
CA TYR A 176 -7.29 6.65 8.12
C TYR A 176 -8.73 6.76 7.59
N LEU A 177 -9.73 6.41 8.41
CA LEU A 177 -11.14 6.52 8.07
C LEU A 177 -11.53 7.98 7.79
N GLU A 178 -11.12 8.92 8.64
CA GLU A 178 -11.35 10.36 8.46
C GLU A 178 -10.63 10.93 7.21
N SER A 179 -9.58 10.25 6.76
CA SER A 179 -8.85 10.54 5.51
C SER A 179 -9.47 9.87 4.28
N GLY A 180 -10.56 9.09 4.44
CA GLY A 180 -11.18 8.33 3.37
C GLY A 180 -10.27 7.23 2.80
N LEU A 181 -9.38 6.67 3.62
CA LEU A 181 -8.55 5.50 3.30
C LEU A 181 -9.32 4.25 3.71
N THR A 182 -9.16 3.16 2.97
CA THR A 182 -9.98 1.94 3.13
C THR A 182 -9.19 0.72 3.58
N TYR A 183 -7.87 0.75 3.43
CA TYR A 183 -7.01 -0.33 3.88
C TYR A 183 -5.65 0.18 4.37
N ASP A 184 -5.09 -0.52 5.37
CA ASP A 184 -3.73 -0.33 5.87
C ASP A 184 -2.82 -1.50 5.46
N SER A 185 -1.57 -1.19 5.13
CA SER A 185 -0.50 -2.18 5.00
C SER A 185 0.71 -1.77 5.83
N SER A 186 0.53 -1.66 7.15
CA SER A 186 1.59 -1.29 8.10
C SER A 186 1.88 -2.36 9.15
N TRP A 187 1.01 -3.36 9.30
CA TRP A 187 1.10 -4.31 10.41
C TRP A 187 1.82 -5.61 9.99
N PRO A 188 3.05 -5.87 10.46
CA PRO A 188 3.78 -7.09 10.13
C PRO A 188 3.23 -8.32 10.84
N SER A 189 3.38 -9.49 10.20
CA SER A 189 3.10 -10.81 10.77
C SER A 189 4.29 -11.74 10.54
N LEU A 190 4.57 -12.58 11.53
CA LEU A 190 5.72 -13.49 11.49
C LEU A 190 5.60 -14.51 10.34
N PRO A 191 6.72 -15.00 9.76
CA PRO A 191 6.68 -16.01 8.70
C PRO A 191 6.00 -17.32 9.12
N SER A 192 6.02 -17.63 10.43
CA SER A 192 5.36 -18.80 11.02
C SER A 192 3.84 -18.63 11.21
N LYS A 193 3.33 -17.40 11.12
CA LYS A 193 1.92 -17.03 11.34
C LYS A 193 1.44 -16.12 10.20
N ARG A 194 1.64 -16.54 8.96
CA ARG A 194 1.19 -15.75 7.81
C ARG A 194 -0.32 -15.60 7.81
N MET A 195 -0.78 -14.42 7.43
CA MET A 195 -2.18 -14.02 7.52
C MET A 195 -2.67 -13.54 6.16
N PHE A 196 -3.87 -13.97 5.80
CA PHE A 196 -4.63 -13.32 4.73
C PHE A 196 -5.10 -11.94 5.19
N PRO A 197 -5.39 -11.01 4.27
CA PRO A 197 -6.07 -9.77 4.60
C PRO A 197 -7.37 -10.03 5.36
N TYR A 198 -7.69 -9.13 6.29
CA TYR A 198 -8.84 -9.24 7.18
C TYR A 198 -9.38 -7.85 7.50
N THR A 199 -10.54 -7.79 8.16
CA THR A 199 -11.15 -6.51 8.55
C THR A 199 -11.15 -6.33 10.07
N LEU A 200 -11.22 -5.06 10.50
CA LEU A 200 -11.27 -4.69 11.91
C LEU A 200 -12.70 -4.60 12.48
N ASP A 201 -13.67 -5.27 11.85
CA ASP A 201 -15.02 -5.44 12.43
C ASP A 201 -14.96 -6.10 13.82
N TYR A 202 -14.02 -7.03 14.01
CA TYR A 202 -13.78 -7.77 15.24
C TYR A 202 -12.32 -7.66 15.70
N LEU A 203 -12.07 -8.09 16.94
CA LEU A 203 -10.77 -8.01 17.57
C LEU A 203 -9.76 -8.86 16.81
N SER A 204 -8.70 -8.22 16.32
CA SER A 204 -7.62 -8.90 15.62
C SER A 204 -6.86 -9.84 16.57
N THR A 205 -6.52 -11.01 16.05
CA THR A 205 -5.62 -12.00 16.65
C THR A 205 -4.18 -11.83 16.18
N GLN A 206 -3.90 -10.85 15.31
CA GLN A 206 -2.55 -10.56 14.83
C GLN A 206 -1.67 -10.08 16.00
N GLU A 207 -0.44 -10.60 16.03
CA GLU A 207 0.53 -10.22 17.05
C GLU A 207 1.01 -8.77 16.87
N CYS A 208 1.10 -8.01 17.96
CA CYS A 208 1.54 -6.63 17.93
C CYS A 208 3.07 -6.54 18.04
N LEU A 209 3.78 -6.71 16.91
CA LEU A 209 5.24 -6.85 16.91
C LEU A 209 6.01 -5.54 17.18
N LEU A 210 5.49 -4.39 16.72
CA LEU A 210 6.19 -3.10 16.75
C LEU A 210 5.67 -2.12 17.81
N GLY A 211 4.50 -2.39 18.39
CA GLY A 211 3.80 -1.48 19.30
C GLY A 211 3.68 -2.02 20.73
N TYR A 212 3.36 -1.10 21.65
CA TYR A 212 2.78 -1.49 22.94
C TYR A 212 1.27 -1.78 22.81
N GLU A 213 0.59 -1.05 21.91
CA GLU A 213 -0.85 -1.16 21.66
C GLU A 213 -1.14 -1.15 20.15
N CYS A 214 -1.82 -2.20 19.69
CA CYS A 214 -2.36 -2.31 18.33
C CYS A 214 -3.88 -2.06 18.38
N PRO A 215 -4.54 -1.78 17.23
CA PRO A 215 -5.98 -1.52 17.20
C PRO A 215 -6.78 -2.62 17.92
N ASN A 216 -7.67 -2.20 18.82
CA ASN A 216 -8.47 -3.08 19.67
C ASN A 216 -9.96 -2.67 19.73
N GLU A 217 -10.34 -1.58 19.05
CA GLU A 217 -11.73 -1.18 18.80
C GLU A 217 -12.24 -1.73 17.46
N SER A 218 -13.57 -1.77 17.30
CA SER A 218 -14.23 -2.21 16.08
C SER A 218 -14.27 -1.07 15.05
N PHE A 219 -13.76 -1.35 13.86
CA PHE A 219 -13.77 -0.49 12.67
C PHE A 219 -14.34 -1.27 11.48
N PRO A 220 -15.68 -1.40 11.40
CA PRO A 220 -16.33 -2.23 10.40
C PRO A 220 -15.90 -1.91 8.96
N GLY A 221 -15.51 -2.94 8.22
CA GLY A 221 -15.12 -2.84 6.82
C GLY A 221 -13.76 -2.19 6.54
N PHE A 222 -13.00 -1.78 7.56
CA PHE A 222 -11.62 -1.30 7.37
C PHE A 222 -10.66 -2.49 7.26
N TRP A 223 -9.91 -2.55 6.16
CA TRP A 223 -9.06 -3.70 5.83
C TRP A 223 -7.64 -3.53 6.37
N ILE A 224 -7.09 -4.62 6.89
CA ILE A 224 -5.65 -4.78 7.15
C ILE A 224 -5.11 -5.76 6.11
N LEU A 225 -4.05 -5.36 5.42
CA LEU A 225 -3.18 -6.24 4.64
C LEU A 225 -1.90 -6.47 5.42
N PRO A 226 -1.79 -7.58 6.17
CA PRO A 226 -0.61 -7.89 6.94
C PRO A 226 0.63 -7.96 6.06
N ILE A 227 1.74 -7.38 6.54
CA ILE A 227 3.04 -7.58 5.92
C ILE A 227 3.59 -8.92 6.42
N ASN A 228 3.29 -9.98 5.68
CA ASN A 228 3.84 -11.30 5.92
C ASN A 228 5.37 -11.25 5.75
N GLU A 229 6.10 -11.29 6.87
CA GLU A 229 7.54 -11.12 6.87
C GLU A 229 8.25 -12.21 6.05
N LEU A 230 9.40 -11.83 5.50
CA LEU A 230 10.31 -12.68 4.75
C LEU A 230 11.28 -13.38 5.70
N ILE A 231 11.92 -14.44 5.21
CA ILE A 231 13.05 -15.07 5.88
C ILE A 231 14.32 -14.72 5.11
N GLY A 232 15.14 -13.85 5.69
CA GLY A 232 16.40 -13.36 5.16
C GLY A 232 17.61 -14.20 5.54
N ASN A 233 18.77 -13.55 5.47
CA ASN A 233 20.07 -14.17 5.70
C ASN A 233 20.16 -14.78 7.10
N LYS A 234 20.61 -16.03 7.21
CA LYS A 234 20.70 -16.79 8.48
C LYS A 234 19.38 -16.85 9.27
N GLY A 235 18.23 -16.79 8.59
CA GLY A 235 16.92 -16.92 9.24
C GLY A 235 16.40 -15.64 9.89
N ILE A 236 16.96 -14.48 9.55
CA ILE A 236 16.44 -13.17 10.00
C ILE A 236 15.00 -13.01 9.48
N GLU A 237 14.05 -12.78 10.37
CA GLU A 237 12.69 -12.37 10.00
C GLU A 237 12.71 -10.87 9.66
N CYS A 238 12.12 -10.49 8.52
CA CYS A 238 12.26 -9.16 7.96
C CYS A 238 11.03 -8.71 7.17
N ASN A 239 10.54 -7.51 7.45
CA ASN A 239 9.38 -6.91 6.77
C ASN A 239 9.70 -6.23 5.43
N ALA A 240 10.97 -5.86 5.20
CA ALA A 240 11.44 -5.25 3.96
C ALA A 240 12.58 -6.06 3.34
N VAL A 241 12.68 -6.08 2.01
CA VAL A 241 13.75 -6.78 1.29
C VAL A 241 15.14 -6.31 1.74
N ALA A 242 15.33 -4.99 1.93
CA ALA A 242 16.59 -4.44 2.43
C ALA A 242 16.92 -4.92 3.86
N SER A 243 15.92 -5.06 4.72
CA SER A 243 16.09 -5.48 6.12
C SER A 243 16.45 -6.96 6.28
N CYS A 244 16.28 -7.75 5.22
CA CYS A 244 16.63 -9.18 5.20
C CYS A 244 18.13 -9.46 5.11
N LYS A 245 18.95 -8.44 4.81
CA LYS A 245 20.42 -8.52 4.75
C LYS A 245 20.94 -9.68 3.89
N VAL A 246 20.21 -10.02 2.84
CA VAL A 246 20.61 -10.99 1.82
C VAL A 246 21.51 -10.29 0.81
N SER A 247 22.66 -10.90 0.53
CA SER A 247 23.66 -10.38 -0.39
C SER A 247 24.35 -11.56 -1.08
N GLY A 248 24.65 -11.44 -2.37
CA GLY A 248 25.29 -12.50 -3.14
C GLY A 248 25.32 -12.18 -4.64
N SER A 249 25.42 -13.21 -5.46
CA SER A 249 25.23 -13.07 -6.91
C SER A 249 23.79 -12.69 -7.24
N ALA A 250 23.56 -12.15 -8.44
CA ALA A 250 22.22 -11.88 -8.95
C ALA A 250 21.34 -13.15 -8.90
N GLU A 251 21.91 -14.30 -9.26
CA GLU A 251 21.24 -15.60 -9.20
C GLU A 251 20.81 -15.98 -7.78
N PHE A 252 21.68 -15.76 -6.79
CA PHE A 252 21.36 -16.06 -5.39
C PHE A 252 20.23 -15.17 -4.86
N ILE A 253 20.26 -13.87 -5.18
CA ILE A 253 19.20 -12.93 -4.80
C ILE A 253 17.87 -13.32 -5.47
N SER A 254 17.92 -13.67 -6.77
CA SER A 254 16.74 -14.11 -7.53
C SER A 254 16.09 -15.36 -6.92
N ASN A 255 16.92 -16.37 -6.63
CA ASN A 255 16.45 -17.63 -6.03
C ASN A 255 15.86 -17.38 -4.64
N TRP A 256 16.52 -16.56 -3.81
CA TRP A 256 16.00 -16.22 -2.49
C TRP A 256 14.61 -15.54 -2.55
N LEU A 257 14.42 -14.55 -3.44
CA LEU A 257 13.12 -13.91 -3.64
C LEU A 257 12.07 -14.92 -4.14
N THR A 258 12.46 -15.78 -5.08
CA THR A 258 11.60 -16.85 -5.61
C THR A 258 11.16 -17.80 -4.51
N ASP A 259 12.06 -18.20 -3.62
CA ASP A 259 11.78 -19.09 -2.49
C ASP A 259 10.74 -18.48 -1.53
N GLN A 260 10.76 -17.14 -1.33
CA GLN A 260 9.74 -16.48 -0.50
C GLN A 260 8.33 -16.70 -1.08
N VAL A 261 8.17 -16.51 -2.39
CA VAL A 261 6.89 -16.70 -3.08
C VAL A 261 6.50 -18.17 -3.15
N GLU A 262 7.43 -19.06 -3.51
CA GLU A 262 7.17 -20.51 -3.60
C GLU A 262 6.75 -21.10 -2.25
N SER A 263 7.26 -20.55 -1.14
CA SER A 263 6.89 -21.02 0.20
C SER A 263 5.39 -20.87 0.49
N VAL A 264 4.74 -19.81 -0.02
CA VAL A 264 3.30 -19.58 0.16
C VAL A 264 2.49 -20.19 -0.98
N ARG A 265 3.00 -20.13 -2.21
CA ARG A 265 2.38 -20.70 -3.41
C ARG A 265 2.09 -22.19 -3.27
N ASN A 266 3.02 -22.94 -2.67
CA ASN A 266 2.90 -24.40 -2.53
C ASN A 266 2.21 -24.84 -1.23
N SER A 267 1.74 -23.92 -0.40
CA SER A 267 1.19 -24.25 0.93
C SER A 267 -0.15 -23.61 1.26
N THR A 268 -0.30 -22.29 1.07
CA THR A 268 -1.50 -21.55 1.51
C THR A 268 -2.09 -20.64 0.46
N LYS A 269 -1.32 -20.26 -0.57
CA LYS A 269 -1.67 -19.23 -1.57
C LYS A 269 -1.99 -17.86 -0.95
N VAL A 270 -1.51 -17.60 0.28
CA VAL A 270 -1.65 -16.28 0.90
C VAL A 270 -0.95 -15.23 0.01
N PRO A 271 -1.60 -14.07 -0.25
CA PRO A 271 -0.97 -13.00 -1.01
C PRO A 271 0.35 -12.58 -0.37
N MET A 272 1.40 -12.48 -1.19
CA MET A 272 2.74 -12.15 -0.73
C MET A 272 3.06 -10.69 -1.02
N THR A 273 3.34 -9.89 0.01
CA THR A 273 3.84 -8.52 -0.18
C THR A 273 5.37 -8.53 -0.14
N LEU A 274 6.01 -8.00 -1.18
CA LEU A 274 7.45 -7.74 -1.21
C LEU A 274 7.67 -6.22 -1.13
N MET A 275 8.17 -5.77 0.02
CA MET A 275 8.39 -4.36 0.31
C MET A 275 9.82 -3.93 -0.03
N PHE A 276 9.94 -2.97 -0.94
CA PHE A 276 11.21 -2.46 -1.46
C PHE A 276 11.43 -1.00 -1.07
N ASN A 277 12.68 -0.68 -0.77
CA ASN A 277 13.17 0.69 -0.71
C ASN A 277 14.19 0.87 -1.84
N SER A 278 14.09 1.99 -2.54
CA SER A 278 14.98 2.36 -3.65
C SER A 278 16.47 2.39 -3.26
N GLY A 279 16.75 2.66 -1.98
CA GLY A 279 18.09 2.56 -1.41
C GLY A 279 18.72 1.16 -1.55
N TRP A 280 17.90 0.10 -1.55
CA TRP A 280 18.36 -1.29 -1.68
C TRP A 280 19.14 -1.52 -2.97
N PHE A 281 18.63 -0.99 -4.10
CA PHE A 281 19.27 -1.12 -5.40
C PHE A 281 20.64 -0.42 -5.48
N ASN A 282 20.88 0.55 -4.61
CA ASN A 282 22.17 1.24 -4.49
C ASN A 282 23.11 0.55 -3.50
N SER A 283 22.57 0.04 -2.38
CA SER A 283 23.36 -0.47 -1.27
C SER A 283 23.72 -1.95 -1.37
N THR A 284 23.01 -2.72 -2.19
CA THR A 284 23.21 -4.17 -2.31
C THR A 284 23.72 -4.50 -3.70
N GLU A 285 24.96 -5.01 -3.76
CA GLU A 285 25.57 -5.45 -5.01
C GLU A 285 24.70 -6.52 -5.70
N ASN A 286 24.62 -6.46 -7.03
CA ASN A 286 23.82 -7.36 -7.88
C ASN A 286 22.29 -7.36 -7.62
N SER A 287 21.78 -6.46 -6.76
CA SER A 287 20.35 -6.42 -6.41
C SER A 287 19.44 -6.12 -7.60
N ALA A 288 19.79 -5.14 -8.44
CA ALA A 288 18.99 -4.80 -9.63
C ALA A 288 18.95 -5.97 -10.63
N GLU A 289 20.10 -6.58 -10.95
CA GLU A 289 20.15 -7.76 -11.83
C GLU A 289 19.41 -8.96 -11.21
N GLY A 290 19.58 -9.20 -9.91
CA GLY A 290 18.90 -10.28 -9.20
C GLY A 290 17.38 -10.09 -9.15
N PHE A 291 16.92 -8.84 -8.99
CA PHE A 291 15.51 -8.51 -9.05
C PHE A 291 14.93 -8.67 -10.46
N THR A 292 15.66 -8.25 -11.50
CA THR A 292 15.27 -8.51 -12.90
C THR A 292 15.09 -10.01 -13.16
N LYS A 293 16.07 -10.84 -12.78
CA LYS A 293 15.98 -12.29 -12.91
C LYS A 293 14.82 -12.88 -12.13
N PHE A 294 14.57 -12.38 -10.92
CA PHE A 294 13.43 -12.80 -10.11
C PHE A 294 12.11 -12.54 -10.84
N LEU A 295 11.91 -11.33 -11.36
CA LEU A 295 10.69 -10.97 -12.09
C LEU A 295 10.54 -11.80 -13.38
N ASP A 296 11.62 -12.01 -14.12
CA ASP A 296 11.61 -12.85 -15.33
C ASP A 296 11.17 -14.29 -14.99
N ASN A 297 11.80 -14.90 -13.99
CA ASN A 297 11.48 -16.27 -13.54
C ASN A 297 10.05 -16.38 -12.98
N LEU A 298 9.58 -15.33 -12.29
CA LEU A 298 8.26 -15.33 -11.67
C LEU A 298 7.15 -15.26 -12.73
N LEU A 299 7.33 -14.42 -13.76
CA LEU A 299 6.35 -14.19 -14.82
C LEU A 299 6.27 -15.34 -15.85
N GLU A 300 7.23 -16.27 -15.86
CA GLU A 300 7.11 -17.52 -16.60
C GLU A 300 6.03 -18.45 -16.03
N LYS A 301 5.69 -18.30 -14.74
CA LYS A 301 4.71 -19.14 -14.04
C LYS A 301 3.29 -18.72 -14.39
N LYS A 302 2.50 -19.64 -14.93
CA LYS A 302 1.14 -19.36 -15.42
C LYS A 302 0.09 -19.08 -14.36
N ASP A 303 0.39 -19.37 -13.10
CA ASP A 303 -0.49 -19.20 -11.95
C ASP A 303 0.02 -18.15 -10.94
N VAL A 304 1.03 -17.34 -11.30
CA VAL A 304 1.50 -16.22 -10.45
C VAL A 304 1.22 -14.90 -11.13
N PHE A 305 0.67 -13.96 -10.36
CA PHE A 305 0.29 -12.64 -10.85
C PHE A 305 0.88 -11.57 -9.95
N LEU A 306 1.56 -10.60 -10.57
CA LEU A 306 1.99 -9.36 -9.94
C LEU A 306 0.83 -8.37 -9.97
N VAL A 307 0.33 -7.99 -8.79
CA VAL A 307 -0.90 -7.20 -8.63
C VAL A 307 -0.72 -6.06 -7.63
N SER A 308 -1.57 -5.04 -7.72
CA SER A 308 -1.66 -3.99 -6.70
C SER A 308 -2.23 -4.54 -5.39
N GLN A 309 -1.96 -3.87 -4.27
CA GLN A 309 -2.56 -4.20 -2.98
C GLN A 309 -4.07 -3.95 -2.97
N LYS A 310 -4.56 -2.92 -3.68
CA LYS A 310 -6.00 -2.75 -3.96
C LYS A 310 -6.59 -4.01 -4.59
N GLN A 311 -5.96 -4.55 -5.64
CA GLN A 311 -6.47 -5.74 -6.32
C GLN A 311 -6.41 -6.99 -5.42
N VAL A 312 -5.41 -7.08 -4.52
CA VAL A 312 -5.40 -8.12 -3.48
C VAL A 312 -6.62 -8.01 -2.57
N VAL A 313 -6.98 -6.80 -2.10
CA VAL A 313 -8.17 -6.59 -1.27
C VAL A 313 -9.45 -6.96 -2.02
N GLU A 314 -9.56 -6.54 -3.27
CA GLU A 314 -10.72 -6.83 -4.12
C GLU A 314 -10.87 -8.34 -4.35
N TRP A 315 -9.77 -9.04 -4.66
CA TRP A 315 -9.80 -10.49 -4.82
C TRP A 315 -10.13 -11.23 -3.52
N ILE A 316 -9.70 -10.75 -2.35
CA ILE A 316 -10.08 -11.39 -1.08
C ILE A 316 -11.58 -11.22 -0.77
N LYS A 317 -12.22 -10.14 -1.26
CA LYS A 317 -13.67 -9.95 -1.13
C LYS A 317 -14.47 -10.93 -1.98
N GLU A 318 -13.93 -11.32 -3.12
CA GLU A 318 -14.56 -12.27 -4.03
C GLU A 318 -13.48 -13.14 -4.71
N PRO A 319 -12.98 -14.19 -4.02
CA PRO A 319 -11.91 -15.01 -4.57
C PRO A 319 -12.40 -15.76 -5.81
N VAL A 320 -11.79 -15.47 -6.95
CA VAL A 320 -12.01 -16.22 -8.19
C VAL A 320 -10.85 -17.19 -8.46
N LYS A 321 -11.19 -18.34 -9.05
CA LYS A 321 -10.22 -19.38 -9.44
C LYS A 321 -9.33 -18.90 -10.58
N LEU A 322 -8.17 -19.53 -10.73
CA LEU A 322 -7.15 -19.23 -11.73
C LEU A 322 -7.71 -19.16 -13.15
N ALA A 323 -8.65 -20.04 -13.50
CA ALA A 323 -9.23 -20.08 -14.84
C ALA A 323 -10.08 -18.84 -15.18
N GLU A 324 -10.56 -18.11 -14.17
CA GLU A 324 -11.44 -16.94 -14.28
C GLU A 324 -10.74 -15.64 -13.86
N PHE A 325 -9.59 -15.75 -13.20
CA PHE A 325 -8.83 -14.61 -12.71
C PHE A 325 -8.25 -13.80 -13.88
N GLN A 326 -8.44 -12.49 -13.81
CA GLN A 326 -7.86 -11.51 -14.73
C GLN A 326 -7.27 -10.37 -13.92
N THR A 327 -6.09 -9.93 -14.29
CA THR A 327 -5.46 -8.74 -13.70
C THR A 327 -6.03 -7.47 -14.29
N ASP A 328 -5.82 -6.35 -13.60
CA ASP A 328 -6.34 -5.06 -14.05
C ASP A 328 -5.74 -4.71 -15.43
N SER A 329 -6.58 -4.29 -16.36
CA SER A 329 -6.11 -3.76 -17.64
C SER A 329 -5.47 -2.38 -17.43
N GLN A 330 -4.78 -1.87 -18.47
CA GLN A 330 -4.32 -0.48 -18.42
C GLN A 330 -5.48 0.47 -18.14
N ASN A 331 -5.14 1.55 -17.41
CA ASN A 331 -6.08 2.63 -17.17
C ASN A 331 -6.33 3.36 -18.50
N ASP A 332 -7.54 3.21 -19.05
CA ASP A 332 -7.93 3.92 -20.29
C ASP A 332 -8.14 5.42 -20.03
N GLU A 333 -8.27 5.84 -18.78
CA GLU A 333 -8.42 7.23 -18.39
C GLU A 333 -7.07 7.94 -18.35
N ILE A 334 -6.85 8.82 -19.32
CA ILE A 334 -5.65 9.65 -19.39
C ILE A 334 -5.81 10.85 -18.46
N TYR A 335 -5.09 10.84 -17.34
CA TYR A 335 -4.97 11.97 -16.43
C TYR A 335 -3.82 12.88 -16.87
N GLY A 336 -4.16 13.95 -17.59
CA GLY A 336 -3.18 14.89 -18.11
C GLY A 336 -2.28 15.50 -17.01
N CYS A 337 -1.02 15.75 -17.35
CA CYS A 337 -0.07 16.40 -16.47
C CYS A 337 0.57 17.61 -17.16
N ASP A 338 0.17 18.82 -16.78
CA ASP A 338 0.80 20.05 -17.22
C ASP A 338 2.11 20.22 -16.44
N LYS A 339 3.16 19.55 -16.91
CA LYS A 339 4.47 19.42 -16.24
C LYS A 339 5.04 20.79 -15.90
N THR A 340 4.96 21.15 -14.62
CA THR A 340 5.42 22.42 -14.06
C THR A 340 6.52 22.17 -13.05
N LYS A 341 7.62 22.94 -13.14
CA LYS A 341 8.72 22.94 -12.17
C LYS A 341 8.66 24.23 -11.35
N CYS A 342 8.52 24.08 -10.04
CA CYS A 342 8.36 25.20 -9.12
C CYS A 342 9.57 25.32 -8.19
N LEU A 343 9.91 26.55 -7.82
CA LEU A 343 10.80 26.84 -6.71
C LEU A 343 9.96 27.52 -5.63
N VAL A 344 9.70 26.81 -4.54
CA VAL A 344 8.77 27.24 -3.48
C VAL A 344 9.46 27.22 -2.11
N LYS A 345 8.98 28.04 -1.18
CA LYS A 345 9.56 28.16 0.16
C LYS A 345 8.97 27.15 1.15
N LYS A 346 9.83 26.40 1.83
CA LYS A 346 9.52 25.64 3.06
C LYS A 346 10.20 26.36 4.23
N GLY A 347 9.48 27.26 4.89
CA GLY A 347 10.10 28.19 5.84
C GLY A 347 11.11 29.09 5.14
N ALA A 348 12.39 29.04 5.55
CA ALA A 348 13.46 29.81 4.91
C ALA A 348 14.09 29.12 3.69
N GLU A 349 13.91 27.81 3.56
CA GLU A 349 14.57 26.98 2.55
C GLU A 349 13.81 27.00 1.22
N ASP A 350 14.56 27.02 0.12
CA ASP A 350 14.00 26.78 -1.21
C ASP A 350 13.86 25.27 -1.46
N ARG A 351 12.75 24.89 -2.08
CA ARG A 351 12.44 23.52 -2.49
C ARG A 351 12.05 23.50 -3.96
N ASN A 352 12.72 22.62 -4.71
CA ASN A 352 12.27 22.24 -6.04
C ASN A 352 11.03 21.38 -5.90
N PHE A 353 10.01 21.66 -6.69
CA PHE A 353 8.74 20.95 -6.64
C PHE A 353 8.19 20.73 -8.04
N ASN A 354 8.31 19.50 -8.54
CA ASN A 354 7.83 19.09 -9.85
C ASN A 354 6.41 18.55 -9.71
N ILE A 355 5.46 19.17 -10.42
CA ILE A 355 4.03 18.92 -10.28
C ILE A 355 3.31 18.96 -11.64
N CYS A 356 2.06 18.54 -11.65
CA CYS A 356 1.16 18.53 -12.82
C CYS A 356 0.20 19.72 -12.87
N THR A 357 0.31 20.66 -11.93
CA THR A 357 -0.59 21.80 -11.76
C THR A 357 0.19 23.10 -11.59
N ALA A 358 -0.51 24.23 -11.39
CA ALA A 358 0.14 25.52 -11.18
C ALA A 358 0.94 25.55 -9.86
N CYS A 359 2.04 26.30 -9.84
CA CYS A 359 2.88 26.43 -8.64
C CYS A 359 2.10 27.00 -7.45
N PRO A 360 2.11 26.33 -6.28
CA PRO A 360 1.57 26.91 -5.05
C PRO A 360 2.46 28.07 -4.56
N LYS A 361 1.93 28.90 -3.64
CA LYS A 361 2.71 30.00 -3.06
C LYS A 361 3.84 29.52 -2.16
N ASN A 362 3.60 28.45 -1.42
CA ASN A 362 4.51 27.85 -0.45
C ASN A 362 4.66 26.36 -0.72
N TYR A 363 5.71 25.75 -0.19
CA TYR A 363 5.86 24.30 -0.20
C TYR A 363 4.75 23.68 0.68
N PRO A 364 3.93 22.76 0.15
CA PRO A 364 2.90 22.10 0.93
C PRO A 364 3.48 21.39 2.17
N TRP A 365 2.74 21.37 3.28
CA TRP A 365 3.17 20.70 4.52
C TRP A 365 1.98 20.39 5.43
N LEU A 366 2.24 19.88 6.64
CA LEU A 366 1.23 19.41 7.62
C LEU A 366 0.03 20.34 7.82
N ASP A 367 0.29 21.63 8.07
CA ASP A 367 -0.77 22.61 8.35
C ASP A 367 -1.19 23.41 7.10
N ASN A 368 -0.58 23.12 5.94
CA ASN A 368 -0.89 23.77 4.67
C ASN A 368 -0.68 22.80 3.48
N PRO A 369 -1.55 21.78 3.31
CA PRO A 369 -1.39 20.76 2.28
C PRO A 369 -1.70 21.26 0.86
N ASP A 370 -2.34 22.42 0.67
CA ASP A 370 -2.54 23.01 -0.66
C ASP A 370 -1.45 24.03 -1.04
N GLY A 371 -0.61 24.43 -0.08
CA GLY A 371 0.50 25.35 -0.25
C GLY A 371 0.08 26.81 -0.50
N ASN A 372 -1.16 27.22 -0.20
CA ASN A 372 -1.70 28.54 -0.58
C ASN A 372 -2.10 29.49 0.55
#